data_AF-A0A524LYV1-F1
#
_entry.id   AF-A0A524LYV1-F1
#
_cell.length_a   1.000
_cell.length_b   1.000
_cell.length_c   1.000
_cell.angle_alpha   90.00
_cell.angle_beta   90.00
_cell.angle_gamma   90.00
#
_symmetry.space_group_name_H-M   'P 1'
#
loop_
_entity.id
_entity.type
_entity.pdbx_description
1 polymer ?
#
loop_
_entity_poly.entity_id
_entity_poly.type
_entity_poly.pdbx_seq_one_letter_code
_entity_poly.pdbx_strand_id
1 'polypeptide(L)'
;MKKLRVAVVFGGRSAEHEISLLSARNVVAALDKTKYEPVLIGIDRKGQWFLNDGSVRLVHPEDASHVALSDPSDQVGLLSNGPSSRLQRMNGEPLGRIDVLFPVLHGPYGEDGTIQGLARLADLPCVGAGVLGSAVGMDKDVMKRLLRDAGVPIAPFVTVHAHTRAQVTFEATRELLGPLLYVKPANLGSSVGISRVDTRADFDAAIGIALKYDTKVIVEQAIQGREIECSILGNDDPIASVPGEVVPKDGFY
;
A
#
# COMPACT_ATOMS: atom_id res chain seq x y z
N MET A 1 -32.15 6.85 12.46
CA MET A 1 -31.18 7.64 11.66
C MET A 1 -30.88 6.87 10.38
N LYS A 2 -30.59 7.57 9.27
CA LYS A 2 -30.14 6.94 8.03
C LYS A 2 -28.72 6.40 8.23
N LYS A 3 -28.44 5.17 7.81
CA LYS A 3 -27.09 4.59 7.87
C LYS A 3 -26.17 5.28 6.86
N LEU A 4 -24.91 5.46 7.22
CA LEU A 4 -23.89 5.96 6.30
C LEU A 4 -23.41 4.83 5.39
N ARG A 5 -23.36 5.09 4.08
CA ARG A 5 -22.91 4.11 3.09
C ARG A 5 -21.39 4.17 2.93
N VAL A 6 -20.73 3.10 3.33
CA VAL A 6 -19.27 2.99 3.36
C VAL A 6 -18.83 2.12 2.20
N ALA A 7 -18.19 2.70 1.18
CA ALA A 7 -17.61 1.93 0.09
C ALA A 7 -16.29 1.31 0.53
N VAL A 8 -16.29 0.00 0.83
CA VAL A 8 -15.07 -0.75 1.16
C VAL A 8 -14.46 -1.23 -0.15
N VAL A 9 -13.29 -0.70 -0.50
CA VAL A 9 -12.60 -1.02 -1.76
C VAL A 9 -11.39 -1.90 -1.46
N PHE A 10 -11.28 -3.05 -2.13
CA PHE A 10 -10.28 -4.07 -1.81
C PHE A 10 -9.86 -4.90 -3.04
N GLY A 11 -8.86 -5.76 -2.89
CA GLY A 11 -8.16 -6.46 -3.97
C GLY A 11 -7.07 -5.59 -4.60
N GLY A 12 -7.19 -5.33 -5.90
CA GLY A 12 -6.33 -4.41 -6.65
C GLY A 12 -5.21 -5.09 -7.44
N ARG A 13 -4.51 -4.27 -8.23
CA ARG A 13 -3.38 -4.68 -9.09
C ARG A 13 -2.06 -4.67 -8.32
N SER A 14 -2.00 -5.48 -7.26
CA SER A 14 -0.86 -5.53 -6.33
C SER A 14 -0.39 -6.96 -6.11
N ALA A 15 0.87 -7.11 -5.68
CA ALA A 15 1.39 -8.37 -5.15
C ALA A 15 0.66 -8.78 -3.86
N GLU A 16 0.06 -7.81 -3.16
CA GLU A 16 -0.65 -7.98 -1.89
C GLU A 16 -2.17 -8.09 -2.06
N HIS A 17 -2.62 -8.48 -3.26
CA HIS A 17 -4.04 -8.62 -3.59
C HIS A 17 -4.78 -9.52 -2.60
N GLU A 18 -4.24 -10.71 -2.32
CA GLU A 18 -4.81 -11.70 -1.38
C GLU A 18 -4.94 -11.14 0.04
N ILE A 19 -3.92 -10.42 0.50
CA ILE A 19 -3.92 -9.79 1.82
C ILE A 19 -5.04 -8.75 1.90
N SER A 20 -5.22 -7.95 0.84
CA SER A 20 -6.30 -6.99 0.74
C SER A 20 -7.69 -7.66 0.81
N LEU A 21 -7.89 -8.81 0.17
CA LEU A 21 -9.15 -9.58 0.25
C LEU A 21 -9.47 -10.02 1.69
N LEU A 22 -8.46 -10.56 2.39
CA LEU A 22 -8.60 -11.02 3.77
C LEU A 22 -8.82 -9.86 4.74
N SER A 23 -8.10 -8.74 4.57
CA SER A 23 -8.28 -7.51 5.34
C SER A 23 -9.71 -6.97 5.18
N ALA A 24 -10.25 -6.93 3.96
CA ALA A 24 -11.60 -6.47 3.71
C ALA A 24 -12.66 -7.34 4.41
N ARG A 25 -12.48 -8.67 4.41
CA ARG A 25 -13.35 -9.58 5.17
C ARG A 25 -13.39 -9.21 6.65
N ASN A 26 -12.24 -8.94 7.26
CA ASN A 26 -12.14 -8.59 8.66
C ASN A 26 -12.77 -7.22 8.96
N VAL A 27 -12.49 -6.21 8.12
CA VAL A 27 -13.09 -4.86 8.23
C VAL A 27 -14.61 -4.93 8.17
N VAL A 28 -15.16 -5.66 7.19
CA VAL A 28 -16.62 -5.78 7.00
C VAL A 28 -17.27 -6.57 8.14
N ALA A 29 -16.59 -7.59 8.68
CA ALA A 29 -17.07 -8.35 9.83
C ALA A 29 -17.14 -7.49 11.10
N ALA A 30 -16.16 -6.60 11.30
CA ALA A 30 -16.07 -5.71 12.47
C ALA A 30 -16.92 -4.43 12.36
N LEU A 31 -17.41 -4.08 11.16
CA LEU A 31 -18.15 -2.85 10.93
C LEU A 31 -19.48 -2.81 11.72
N ASP A 32 -19.76 -1.70 12.40
CA ASP A 32 -21.03 -1.48 13.13
C ASP A 32 -22.19 -1.30 12.15
N LYS A 33 -22.88 -2.40 11.83
CA LYS A 33 -24.01 -2.46 10.89
C LYS A 33 -25.25 -1.70 11.38
N THR A 34 -25.29 -1.21 12.62
CA THR A 34 -26.37 -0.33 13.09
C THR A 34 -26.19 1.10 12.56
N LYS A 35 -24.93 1.52 12.34
CA LYS A 35 -24.55 2.86 11.87
C LYS A 35 -24.18 2.91 10.39
N TYR A 36 -23.55 1.85 9.89
CA TYR A 36 -22.96 1.80 8.56
C TYR A 36 -23.61 0.73 7.67
N GLU A 37 -23.74 1.04 6.39
CA GLU A 37 -24.12 0.11 5.33
C GLU A 37 -22.90 -0.09 4.41
N PRO A 38 -22.26 -1.27 4.41
CA PRO A 38 -21.12 -1.52 3.55
C PRO A 38 -21.55 -1.71 2.09
N VAL A 39 -20.87 -1.00 1.18
CA VAL A 39 -20.92 -1.21 -0.26
C VAL A 39 -19.58 -1.80 -0.67
N LEU A 40 -19.56 -3.06 -1.08
CA LEU A 40 -18.33 -3.83 -1.23
C LEU A 40 -17.85 -3.80 -2.68
N ILE A 41 -16.70 -3.18 -2.91
CA ILE A 41 -16.12 -3.03 -4.25
C ILE A 41 -14.80 -3.80 -4.32
N GLY A 42 -14.83 -4.95 -4.98
CA GLY A 42 -13.64 -5.75 -5.25
C GLY A 42 -13.00 -5.31 -6.56
N ILE A 43 -11.69 -5.09 -6.55
CA ILE A 43 -10.89 -4.81 -7.74
C ILE A 43 -10.09 -6.06 -8.08
N ASP A 44 -10.24 -6.60 -9.28
CA ASP A 44 -9.47 -7.77 -9.70
C ASP A 44 -8.01 -7.43 -10.05
N ARG A 45 -7.22 -8.46 -10.40
CA ARG A 45 -5.81 -8.29 -10.82
C ARG A 45 -5.64 -7.57 -12.16
N LYS A 46 -6.71 -7.37 -12.93
CA LYS A 46 -6.73 -6.57 -14.16
C LYS A 46 -7.11 -5.11 -13.88
N GLY A 47 -7.54 -4.80 -12.66
CA GLY A 47 -7.98 -3.46 -12.25
C GLY A 47 -9.45 -3.18 -12.55
N GLN A 48 -10.24 -4.21 -12.86
CA GLN A 48 -11.69 -4.07 -13.08
C GLN A 48 -12.40 -4.07 -11.72
N TRP A 49 -13.39 -3.19 -11.56
CA TRP A 49 -14.10 -2.95 -10.30
C TRP A 49 -15.45 -3.65 -10.34
N PHE A 50 -15.76 -4.38 -9.28
CA PHE A 50 -16.96 -5.21 -9.22
C PHE A 50 -17.70 -5.06 -7.90
N LEU A 51 -19.03 -5.01 -7.98
CA LEU A 51 -19.89 -5.02 -6.81
C LEU A 51 -19.95 -6.42 -6.22
N ASN A 52 -19.82 -6.49 -4.89
CA ASN A 52 -19.99 -7.71 -4.12
C ASN A 52 -21.23 -7.57 -3.24
N ASP A 53 -22.35 -8.16 -3.67
CA ASP A 53 -23.62 -8.02 -2.97
C ASP A 53 -23.65 -8.80 -1.64
N GLY A 54 -23.78 -8.05 -0.54
CA GLY A 54 -24.08 -8.53 0.81
C GLY A 54 -22.88 -9.03 1.63
N SER A 55 -21.86 -9.59 1.00
CA SER A 55 -20.65 -10.09 1.68
C SER A 55 -19.44 -10.09 0.74
N VAL A 56 -18.23 -10.05 1.31
CA VAL A 56 -16.99 -10.29 0.55
C VAL A 56 -16.99 -11.76 0.15
N ARG A 57 -17.26 -12.05 -1.13
CA ARG A 57 -17.35 -13.42 -1.63
C ARG A 57 -15.99 -13.86 -2.13
N LEU A 58 -15.37 -14.75 -1.35
CA LEU A 58 -14.03 -15.26 -1.64
C LEU A 58 -14.09 -16.76 -1.93
N VAL A 59 -13.27 -17.19 -2.88
CA VAL A 59 -12.93 -18.61 -3.09
C VAL A 59 -11.73 -18.92 -2.21
N HIS A 60 -11.73 -20.07 -1.53
CA HIS A 60 -10.69 -20.50 -0.58
C HIS A 60 -10.31 -19.47 0.51
N PRO A 61 -11.29 -18.92 1.27
CA PRO A 61 -11.03 -17.87 2.27
C PRO A 61 -10.15 -18.28 3.46
N GLU A 62 -9.86 -19.58 3.60
CA GLU A 62 -9.02 -20.16 4.65
C GLU A 62 -7.58 -20.40 4.19
N ASP A 63 -7.31 -20.29 2.88
CA ASP A 63 -5.98 -20.42 2.30
C ASP A 63 -5.50 -19.07 1.75
N ALA A 64 -4.62 -18.40 2.50
CA ALA A 64 -4.09 -17.09 2.13
C ALA A 64 -3.33 -17.09 0.79
N SER A 65 -2.86 -18.25 0.30
CA SER A 65 -2.12 -18.34 -0.96
C SER A 65 -3.04 -18.54 -2.17
N HIS A 66 -4.25 -19.03 -1.97
CA HIS A 66 -5.20 -19.36 -3.03
C HIS A 66 -6.53 -18.59 -2.94
N VAL A 67 -6.63 -17.66 -1.98
CA VAL A 67 -7.80 -16.81 -1.83
C VAL A 67 -8.02 -15.95 -3.07
N ALA A 68 -9.24 -15.94 -3.60
CA ALA A 68 -9.58 -15.17 -4.79
C ALA A 68 -10.97 -14.54 -4.68
N LEU A 69 -11.23 -13.48 -5.43
CA LEU A 69 -12.58 -12.97 -5.61
C LEU A 69 -13.44 -14.03 -6.31
N SER A 70 -14.65 -14.30 -5.81
CA SER A 70 -15.61 -15.15 -6.52
C SER A 70 -16.02 -14.48 -7.83
N ASP A 71 -16.21 -15.27 -8.90
CA ASP A 71 -16.42 -14.81 -10.28
C ASP A 71 -17.30 -13.56 -10.38
N PRO A 72 -16.70 -12.38 -10.59
CA PRO A 72 -17.41 -11.14 -10.46
C PRO A 72 -18.02 -10.73 -11.81
N SER A 73 -19.35 -10.80 -11.93
CA SER A 73 -20.06 -10.43 -13.16
C SER A 73 -20.54 -8.98 -13.17
N ASP A 74 -20.60 -8.34 -12.01
CA ASP A 74 -21.27 -7.05 -11.82
C ASP A 74 -20.29 -5.89 -11.77
N GLN A 75 -19.88 -5.42 -12.95
CA GLN A 75 -18.92 -4.32 -13.07
C GLN A 75 -19.52 -2.98 -12.69
N VAL A 76 -18.73 -2.18 -11.97
CA VAL A 76 -19.11 -0.85 -11.52
C VAL A 76 -18.04 0.19 -11.84
N GLY A 77 -18.46 1.45 -11.90
CA GLY A 77 -17.59 2.60 -12.01
C GLY A 77 -17.99 3.69 -11.03
N LEU A 78 -17.01 4.51 -10.66
CA LEU A 78 -17.24 5.75 -9.93
C LEU A 78 -17.40 6.89 -10.95
N LEU A 79 -18.59 7.48 -11.00
CA LEU A 79 -18.83 8.67 -11.81
C LEU A 79 -18.74 9.92 -10.94
N SER A 80 -17.87 10.84 -11.33
CA SER A 80 -17.83 12.21 -10.82
C SER A 80 -18.61 13.13 -11.77
N ASN A 81 -19.64 13.81 -11.27
CA ASN A 81 -20.46 14.76 -12.05
C ASN A 81 -20.80 15.99 -11.20
N GLY A 82 -19.77 16.74 -10.80
CA GLY A 82 -19.91 17.92 -9.92
C GLY A 82 -19.79 17.56 -8.43
N PRO A 83 -20.50 18.24 -7.51
CA PRO A 83 -20.37 18.06 -6.04
C PRO A 83 -20.99 16.76 -5.52
N SER A 84 -21.23 15.79 -6.41
CA SER A 84 -21.77 14.50 -6.04
C SER A 84 -21.19 13.44 -6.97
N SER A 85 -20.52 12.48 -6.38
CA SER A 85 -20.21 11.23 -7.04
C SER A 85 -21.23 10.16 -6.71
N ARG A 86 -21.36 9.21 -7.63
CA ARG A 86 -22.19 8.02 -7.46
C ARG A 86 -21.47 6.81 -8.01
N LEU A 87 -21.68 5.67 -7.35
CA LEU A 87 -21.41 4.39 -7.99
C LEU A 87 -22.50 4.09 -9.01
N GLN A 88 -22.08 3.53 -10.13
CA GLN A 88 -22.98 3.08 -11.18
C GLN A 88 -22.50 1.73 -11.68
N ARG A 89 -23.43 0.83 -11.98
CA ARG A 89 -23.16 -0.37 -12.77
C ARG A 89 -22.81 0.03 -14.19
N MET A 90 -22.01 -0.77 -14.88
CA MET A 90 -21.63 -0.50 -16.27
C MET A 90 -22.81 -0.56 -17.25
N ASN A 91 -23.93 -1.17 -16.87
CA ASN A 91 -25.20 -1.15 -17.62
C ASN A 91 -25.97 0.19 -17.48
N GLY A 92 -25.46 1.16 -16.70
CA GLY A 92 -26.08 2.46 -16.47
C GLY A 92 -26.98 2.55 -15.24
N GLU A 93 -27.20 1.47 -14.50
CA GLU A 93 -28.02 1.48 -13.29
C GLU A 93 -27.29 2.14 -12.12
N PRO A 94 -27.89 3.15 -11.46
CA PRO A 94 -27.26 3.81 -10.32
C PRO A 94 -27.30 2.90 -9.08
N LEU A 95 -26.16 2.81 -8.37
CA LEU A 95 -26.05 2.13 -7.08
C LEU A 95 -26.25 3.09 -5.90
N GLY A 96 -26.59 4.35 -6.19
CA GLY A 96 -26.78 5.42 -5.22
C GLY A 96 -25.49 6.11 -4.76
N ARG A 97 -25.63 7.05 -3.83
CA ARG A 97 -24.52 7.84 -3.27
C ARG A 97 -23.70 7.04 -2.26
N ILE A 98 -22.38 7.17 -2.28
CA ILE A 98 -21.50 6.75 -1.19
C ILE A 98 -21.26 7.94 -0.27
N ASP A 99 -21.18 7.71 1.04
CA ASP A 99 -20.88 8.77 2.01
C ASP A 99 -19.38 8.82 2.38
N VAL A 100 -18.67 7.69 2.34
CA VAL A 100 -17.22 7.61 2.57
C VAL A 100 -16.60 6.42 1.84
N LEU A 101 -15.39 6.63 1.30
CA LEU A 101 -14.54 5.59 0.76
C LEU A 101 -13.61 5.03 1.86
N PHE A 102 -13.60 3.72 2.02
CA PHE A 102 -12.68 3.01 2.90
C PHE A 102 -11.78 2.12 2.03
N PRO A 103 -10.61 2.61 1.59
CA PRO A 103 -9.66 1.80 0.86
C PRO A 103 -9.01 0.79 1.82
N VAL A 104 -9.14 -0.48 1.49
CA VAL A 104 -8.44 -1.62 2.12
C VAL A 104 -7.53 -2.24 1.06
N LEU A 105 -6.81 -1.39 0.33
CA LEU A 105 -5.90 -1.78 -0.76
C LEU A 105 -4.46 -1.73 -0.24
N HIS A 106 -3.59 -2.58 -0.78
CA HIS A 106 -2.17 -2.62 -0.45
C HIS A 106 -1.31 -2.42 -1.69
N GLY A 107 -0.17 -1.75 -1.53
CA GLY A 107 0.79 -1.49 -2.59
C GLY A 107 0.35 -0.42 -3.59
N PRO A 108 0.86 -0.49 -4.83
CA PRO A 108 0.54 0.47 -5.89
C PRO A 108 -0.96 0.66 -6.10
N TYR A 109 -1.36 1.87 -6.47
CA TYR A 109 -2.73 2.37 -6.61
C TYR A 109 -3.53 2.50 -5.30
N GLY A 110 -3.21 1.72 -4.26
CA GLY A 110 -3.90 1.73 -2.96
C GLY A 110 -3.26 2.66 -1.93
N GLU A 111 -1.94 2.65 -1.86
CA GLU A 111 -1.17 3.32 -0.80
C GLU A 111 -0.33 4.50 -1.33
N ASP A 112 -0.23 4.66 -2.66
CA ASP A 112 0.63 5.64 -3.35
C ASP A 112 -0.03 7.00 -3.62
N GLY A 113 -1.26 7.22 -3.15
CA GLY A 113 -2.02 8.45 -3.37
C GLY A 113 -3.00 8.38 -4.55
N THR A 114 -2.98 7.32 -5.36
CA THR A 114 -3.84 7.22 -6.55
C THR A 114 -5.32 7.13 -6.19
N ILE A 115 -5.71 6.16 -5.34
CA ILE A 115 -7.11 6.01 -4.90
C ILE A 115 -7.58 7.22 -4.08
N GLN A 116 -6.69 7.84 -3.31
CA GLN A 116 -6.96 9.07 -2.57
C GLN A 116 -7.22 10.25 -3.52
N GLY A 117 -6.46 10.33 -4.61
CA GLY A 117 -6.67 11.32 -5.67
C GLY A 117 -8.00 11.14 -6.39
N LEU A 118 -8.36 9.89 -6.71
CA LEU A 118 -9.67 9.55 -7.26
C LEU A 118 -10.81 10.00 -6.32
N ALA A 119 -10.70 9.68 -5.02
CA ALA A 119 -11.70 10.08 -4.04
C ALA A 119 -11.85 11.61 -3.96
N ARG A 120 -10.72 12.34 -3.98
CA ARG A 120 -10.73 13.81 -3.96
C ARG A 120 -11.37 14.42 -5.22
N LEU A 121 -11.10 13.87 -6.41
CA LEU A 121 -11.76 14.30 -7.65
C LEU A 121 -13.26 13.95 -7.69
N ALA A 122 -13.66 12.94 -6.93
CA ALA A 122 -15.03 12.49 -6.80
C ALA A 122 -15.79 13.18 -5.64
N ASP A 123 -15.17 14.14 -4.94
CA ASP A 123 -15.73 14.78 -3.74
C ASP A 123 -16.19 13.76 -2.69
N LEU A 124 -15.40 12.69 -2.50
CA LEU A 124 -15.64 11.64 -1.53
C LEU A 124 -14.69 11.76 -0.34
N PRO A 125 -15.22 11.84 0.89
CA PRO A 125 -14.44 11.55 2.09
C PRO A 125 -13.75 10.19 1.94
N CYS A 126 -12.47 10.12 2.33
CA CYS A 126 -11.65 8.93 2.18
C CYS A 126 -10.92 8.64 3.48
N VAL A 127 -10.96 7.40 3.95
CA VAL A 127 -10.23 6.95 5.13
C VAL A 127 -8.73 6.83 4.82
N GLY A 128 -7.90 7.26 5.77
CA GLY A 128 -6.43 7.16 5.69
C GLY A 128 -5.77 8.50 5.37
N ALA A 129 -4.49 8.43 5.01
CA ALA A 129 -3.72 9.62 4.61
C ALA A 129 -4.32 10.27 3.35
N GLY A 130 -4.12 11.58 3.20
CA GLY A 130 -4.42 12.28 1.95
C GLY A 130 -3.37 11.98 0.87
N VAL A 131 -3.62 12.46 -0.36
CA VAL A 131 -2.77 12.22 -1.55
C VAL A 131 -1.26 12.39 -1.28
N LEU A 132 -0.86 13.51 -0.67
CA LEU A 132 0.55 13.79 -0.39
C LEU A 132 1.13 12.82 0.65
N GLY A 133 0.41 12.59 1.75
CA GLY A 133 0.87 11.70 2.82
C GLY A 133 1.04 10.27 2.32
N SER A 134 0.10 9.78 1.50
CA SER A 134 0.18 8.48 0.83
C SER A 134 1.39 8.40 -0.12
N ALA A 135 1.52 9.34 -1.06
CA ALA A 135 2.62 9.33 -2.02
C ALA A 135 4.00 9.42 -1.35
N VAL A 136 4.14 10.28 -0.32
CA VAL A 136 5.36 10.39 0.48
C VAL A 136 5.63 9.11 1.25
N GLY A 137 4.62 8.53 1.91
CA GLY A 137 4.78 7.30 2.70
C GLY A 137 5.18 6.10 1.85
N MET A 138 4.76 6.06 0.59
CA MET A 138 5.09 4.98 -0.34
C MET A 138 6.52 5.08 -0.89
N ASP A 139 6.99 6.30 -1.17
CA ASP A 139 8.32 6.54 -1.76
C ASP A 139 9.40 6.64 -0.68
N LYS A 140 10.16 5.54 -0.49
CA LYS A 140 11.19 5.46 0.57
C LYS A 140 12.28 6.52 0.46
N ASP A 141 12.62 7.00 -0.74
CA ASP A 141 13.60 8.09 -0.90
C ASP A 141 13.04 9.39 -0.35
N VAL A 142 11.84 9.77 -0.81
CA VAL A 142 11.20 11.03 -0.41
C VAL A 142 10.89 11.01 1.09
N MET A 143 10.29 9.92 1.58
CA MET A 143 10.01 9.70 3.00
C MET A 143 11.27 9.92 3.84
N LYS A 144 12.37 9.20 3.53
CA LYS A 144 13.62 9.30 4.28
C LYS A 144 14.22 10.69 4.24
N ARG A 145 14.16 11.40 3.10
CA ARG A 145 14.66 12.77 3.01
C ARG A 145 13.88 13.73 3.93
N LEU A 146 12.56 13.59 4.00
CA LEU A 146 11.72 14.39 4.90
C LEU A 146 11.91 14.02 6.37
N LEU A 147 12.01 12.73 6.70
CA LEU A 147 12.32 12.27 8.05
C LEU A 147 13.69 12.82 8.52
N ARG A 148 14.70 12.76 7.66
CA ARG A 148 16.02 13.32 7.94
C ARG A 148 15.96 14.83 8.17
N ASP A 149 15.24 15.57 7.33
CA ASP A 149 15.05 17.01 7.48
C ASP A 149 14.37 17.35 8.82
N ALA A 150 13.39 16.54 9.23
CA ALA A 150 12.72 16.65 10.52
C ALA A 150 13.57 16.15 11.73
N GLY A 151 14.81 15.71 11.51
CA GLY A 151 15.69 15.20 12.57
C GLY A 151 15.32 13.81 13.09
N VAL A 152 14.45 13.08 12.40
CA VAL A 152 14.12 11.68 12.73
C VAL A 152 15.24 10.77 12.26
N PRO A 153 15.83 9.94 13.14
CA PRO A 153 16.87 9.00 12.74
C PRO A 153 16.39 8.02 11.68
N ILE A 154 17.18 7.85 10.63
CA ILE A 154 16.94 6.89 9.55
C ILE A 154 18.23 6.13 9.26
N ALA A 155 18.11 4.94 8.67
CA ALA A 155 19.27 4.24 8.11
C ALA A 155 19.94 5.11 7.04
N PRO A 156 21.27 5.34 7.10
CA PRO A 156 22.02 5.98 6.03
C PRO A 156 21.77 5.29 4.70
N PHE A 157 21.59 6.07 3.64
CA PHE A 157 21.22 5.52 2.34
C PHE A 157 21.70 6.38 1.17
N VAL A 158 21.77 5.76 0.00
CA VAL A 158 21.90 6.42 -1.30
C VAL A 158 20.75 6.00 -2.21
N THR A 159 20.40 6.88 -3.15
CA THR A 159 19.36 6.63 -4.14
C THR A 159 20.01 6.40 -5.51
N VAL A 160 19.64 5.31 -6.16
CA VAL A 160 20.11 4.94 -7.50
C VAL A 160 18.94 5.05 -8.48
N HIS A 161 19.06 5.89 -9.49
CA HIS A 161 18.09 5.95 -10.57
C HIS A 161 18.52 5.07 -11.74
N ALA A 162 17.56 4.51 -12.48
CA ALA A 162 17.84 3.68 -13.65
C ALA A 162 18.79 4.37 -14.64
N HIS A 163 18.59 5.67 -14.88
CA HIS A 163 19.39 6.47 -15.82
C HIS A 163 20.79 6.85 -15.31
N THR A 164 21.04 6.80 -13.99
CA THR A 164 22.35 7.07 -13.39
C THR A 164 23.04 5.83 -12.85
N ARG A 165 22.46 4.63 -13.05
CA ARG A 165 22.95 3.38 -12.46
C ARG A 165 24.44 3.13 -12.68
N ALA A 166 24.94 3.43 -13.88
CA ALA A 166 26.35 3.21 -14.25
C ALA A 166 27.34 4.07 -13.44
N GLN A 167 26.87 5.13 -12.79
CA GLN A 167 27.69 6.04 -11.98
C GLN A 167 27.87 5.54 -10.54
N VAL A 168 27.09 4.54 -10.12
CA VAL A 168 27.08 4.02 -8.75
C VAL A 168 27.91 2.75 -8.67
N THR A 169 28.97 2.77 -7.86
CA THR A 169 29.86 1.62 -7.64
C THR A 169 29.65 1.01 -6.26
N PHE A 170 29.94 -0.28 -6.15
CA PHE A 170 29.91 -0.98 -4.88
C PHE A 170 30.88 -0.36 -3.85
N GLU A 171 32.10 -0.01 -4.25
CA GLU A 171 33.13 0.54 -3.36
C GLU A 171 32.71 1.87 -2.77
N ALA A 172 32.27 2.82 -3.61
CA ALA A 172 31.86 4.14 -3.13
C ALA A 172 30.63 4.02 -2.21
N THR A 173 29.70 3.13 -2.54
CA THR A 173 28.51 2.90 -1.71
C THR A 173 28.88 2.27 -0.37
N ARG A 174 29.78 1.29 -0.36
CA ARG A 174 30.27 0.61 0.84
C ARG A 174 31.11 1.53 1.74
N GLU A 175 31.90 2.43 1.16
CA GLU A 175 32.65 3.44 1.90
C GLU A 175 31.70 4.38 2.67
N LEU A 176 30.58 4.75 2.05
CA LEU A 176 29.58 5.64 2.66
C LEU A 176 28.66 4.94 3.67
N LEU A 177 28.23 3.71 3.38
CA LEU A 177 27.15 3.02 4.11
C LEU A 177 27.62 1.84 4.95
N GLY A 178 28.88 1.45 4.85
CA GLY A 178 29.43 0.30 5.55
C GLY A 178 29.31 -1.03 4.78
N PRO A 179 29.70 -2.14 5.41
CA PRO A 179 29.96 -3.41 4.71
C PRO A 179 28.71 -4.20 4.34
N LEU A 180 27.60 -4.01 5.06
CA LEU A 180 26.37 -4.77 4.89
C LEU A 180 25.27 -3.83 4.40
N LEU A 181 24.75 -4.12 3.21
CA LEU A 181 23.81 -3.25 2.52
C LEU A 181 22.48 -3.98 2.27
N TYR A 182 21.39 -3.23 2.30
CA TYR A 182 20.11 -3.66 1.75
C TYR A 182 19.76 -2.84 0.52
N VAL A 183 19.39 -3.51 -0.55
CA VAL A 183 18.94 -2.90 -1.81
C VAL A 183 17.43 -3.14 -1.95
N LYS A 184 16.66 -2.08 -2.23
CA LYS A 184 15.19 -2.11 -2.24
C LYS A 184 14.61 -1.19 -3.32
N PRO A 185 13.52 -1.56 -4.02
CA PRO A 185 12.76 -0.61 -4.82
C PRO A 185 12.21 0.53 -3.94
N ALA A 186 12.17 1.76 -4.45
CA ALA A 186 11.71 2.90 -3.65
C ALA A 186 10.20 2.78 -3.34
N ASN A 187 9.38 2.36 -4.30
CA ASN A 187 7.91 2.41 -4.27
C ASN A 187 7.21 1.04 -4.19
N LEU A 188 7.76 0.06 -3.47
CA LEU A 188 7.09 -1.23 -3.21
C LEU A 188 7.16 -1.69 -1.74
N GLY A 189 6.14 -2.42 -1.29
CA GLY A 189 6.07 -3.06 0.03
C GLY A 189 6.45 -4.55 0.03
N SER A 190 6.18 -5.22 1.15
CA SER A 190 6.20 -6.70 1.31
C SER A 190 7.45 -7.44 0.87
N SER A 191 8.63 -6.86 1.12
CA SER A 191 9.94 -7.44 0.80
C SER A 191 10.18 -7.78 -0.68
N VAL A 192 9.32 -7.29 -1.59
CA VAL A 192 9.44 -7.55 -3.03
C VAL A 192 10.66 -6.80 -3.58
N GLY A 193 11.58 -7.55 -4.20
CA GLY A 193 12.81 -6.99 -4.77
C GLY A 193 13.83 -6.51 -3.73
N ILE A 194 13.67 -6.86 -2.45
CA ILE A 194 14.68 -6.59 -1.42
C ILE A 194 15.81 -7.61 -1.53
N SER A 195 17.05 -7.15 -1.39
CA SER A 195 18.23 -8.03 -1.36
C SER A 195 19.21 -7.57 -0.30
N ARG A 196 19.73 -8.52 0.48
CA ARG A 196 20.91 -8.31 1.32
C ARG A 196 22.15 -8.45 0.47
N VAL A 197 23.08 -7.51 0.59
CA VAL A 197 24.26 -7.42 -0.27
C VAL A 197 25.51 -7.37 0.61
N ASP A 198 26.31 -8.42 0.47
CA ASP A 198 27.55 -8.62 1.22
C ASP A 198 28.78 -8.51 0.27
N THR A 199 28.56 -8.72 -1.03
CA THR A 199 29.62 -8.72 -2.06
C THR A 199 29.30 -7.80 -3.24
N ARG A 200 30.33 -7.47 -4.02
CA ARG A 200 30.19 -6.70 -5.27
C ARG A 200 29.28 -7.39 -6.29
N ALA A 201 29.39 -8.71 -6.44
CA ALA A 201 28.58 -9.46 -7.40
C ALA A 201 27.08 -9.37 -7.03
N ASP A 202 26.79 -9.45 -5.72
CA ASP A 202 25.43 -9.31 -5.21
C ASP A 202 24.89 -7.90 -5.41
N PHE A 203 25.73 -6.87 -5.31
CA PHE A 203 25.33 -5.47 -5.48
C PHE A 203 24.75 -5.18 -6.88
N ASP A 204 25.46 -5.61 -7.91
CA ASP A 204 25.02 -5.37 -9.29
C ASP A 204 23.74 -6.16 -9.61
N ALA A 205 23.69 -7.42 -9.17
CA ALA A 205 22.51 -8.27 -9.32
C ALA A 205 21.30 -7.71 -8.56
N ALA A 206 21.47 -7.29 -7.31
CA ALA A 206 20.42 -6.76 -6.45
C ALA A 206 19.80 -5.48 -7.02
N ILE A 207 20.63 -4.53 -7.49
CA ILE A 207 20.10 -3.32 -8.12
C ILE A 207 19.40 -3.68 -9.44
N GLY A 208 19.94 -4.61 -10.22
CA GLY A 208 19.29 -5.11 -11.43
C GLY A 208 17.91 -5.73 -11.16
N ILE A 209 17.75 -6.45 -10.05
CA ILE A 209 16.46 -6.99 -9.60
C ILE A 209 15.52 -5.86 -9.19
N ALA A 210 15.96 -4.96 -8.32
CA ALA A 210 15.13 -3.86 -7.83
C ALA A 210 14.66 -2.92 -8.96
N LEU A 211 15.51 -2.69 -9.97
CA LEU A 211 15.17 -1.87 -11.15
C LEU A 211 14.14 -2.51 -12.09
N LYS A 212 13.81 -3.80 -11.94
CA LYS A 212 12.67 -4.42 -12.65
C LYS A 212 11.33 -3.96 -12.09
N TYR A 213 11.33 -3.45 -10.86
CA TYR A 213 10.12 -3.10 -10.13
C TYR A 213 9.91 -1.58 -10.01
N ASP A 214 10.99 -0.81 -10.06
CA ASP A 214 10.94 0.64 -9.93
C ASP A 214 12.08 1.29 -10.74
N THR A 215 11.90 2.53 -11.17
CA THR A 215 12.95 3.33 -11.81
C THR A 215 13.92 3.95 -10.79
N LYS A 216 13.59 3.84 -9.50
CA LYS A 216 14.35 4.36 -8.37
C LYS A 216 14.57 3.28 -7.31
N VAL A 217 15.81 3.13 -6.87
CA VAL A 217 16.24 2.10 -5.91
C VAL A 217 16.95 2.77 -4.73
N ILE A 218 16.68 2.27 -3.54
CA ILE A 218 17.40 2.62 -2.31
C ILE A 218 18.46 1.57 -2.06
N VAL A 219 19.68 2.02 -1.77
CA VAL A 219 20.69 1.21 -1.09
C VAL A 219 20.90 1.81 0.28
N GLU A 220 20.72 1.02 1.33
CA GLU A 220 20.83 1.49 2.72
C GLU A 220 21.72 0.59 3.57
N GLN A 221 22.31 1.19 4.59
CA GLN A 221 23.07 0.50 5.61
C GLN A 221 22.16 -0.46 6.39
N ALA A 222 22.67 -1.66 6.69
CA ALA A 222 22.01 -2.56 7.64
C ALA A 222 22.10 -2.01 9.08
N ILE A 223 20.96 -1.98 9.76
CA ILE A 223 20.84 -1.53 11.15
C ILE A 223 20.70 -2.75 12.05
N GLN A 224 21.57 -2.86 13.06
CA GLN A 224 21.46 -3.90 14.09
C GLN A 224 20.58 -3.37 15.23
N GLY A 225 19.44 -4.01 15.46
CA GLY A 225 18.50 -3.61 16.49
C GLY A 225 17.30 -4.53 16.59
N ARG A 226 16.40 -4.21 17.53
CA ARG A 226 15.09 -4.86 17.64
C ARG A 226 14.11 -4.18 16.69
N GLU A 227 13.22 -4.96 16.09
CA GLU A 227 12.16 -4.45 15.23
C GLU A 227 10.92 -4.13 16.06
N ILE A 228 10.61 -2.85 16.19
CA ILE A 228 9.49 -2.34 17.00
C ILE A 228 8.49 -1.63 16.10
N GLU A 229 7.22 -2.03 16.19
CA GLU A 229 6.11 -1.42 15.47
C GLU A 229 5.18 -0.66 16.43
N CYS A 230 4.59 0.44 15.94
CA CYS A 230 3.63 1.24 16.70
C CYS A 230 2.55 1.75 15.75
N SER A 231 1.28 1.63 16.16
CA SER A 231 0.15 2.13 15.37
C SER A 231 -0.19 3.56 15.77
N ILE A 232 -0.37 4.43 14.78
CA ILE A 232 -0.80 5.82 14.96
C ILE A 232 -2.22 5.99 14.42
N LEU A 233 -3.08 6.68 15.16
CA LEU A 233 -4.46 6.97 14.76
C LEU A 233 -4.80 8.44 15.03
N GLY A 234 -5.40 9.12 14.06
CA GLY A 234 -5.89 10.49 14.21
C GLY A 234 -5.59 11.38 13.00
N ASN A 235 -5.87 12.67 13.15
CA ASN A 235 -5.61 13.72 12.16
C ASN A 235 -4.69 14.78 12.79
N ASP A 236 -5.25 15.91 13.25
CA ASP A 236 -4.50 17.02 13.84
C ASP A 236 -3.85 16.65 15.19
N ASP A 237 -4.55 15.83 15.99
CA ASP A 237 -4.09 15.32 17.29
C ASP A 237 -3.94 13.79 17.23
N PRO A 238 -2.84 13.25 16.68
CA PRO A 238 -2.65 11.81 16.56
C PRO A 238 -2.32 11.15 17.91
N ILE A 239 -2.85 9.95 18.13
CA ILE A 239 -2.54 9.09 19.27
C ILE A 239 -1.71 7.89 18.84
N ALA A 240 -0.81 7.45 19.73
CA ALA A 240 0.04 6.28 19.52
C ALA A 240 -0.43 5.09 20.37
N SER A 241 -0.41 3.89 19.80
CA SER A 241 -0.65 2.64 20.53
C SER A 241 0.55 2.26 21.40
N VAL A 242 0.38 1.23 22.24
CA VAL A 242 1.53 0.51 22.80
C VAL A 242 2.37 -0.10 21.65
N PRO A 243 3.71 -0.17 21.79
CA PRO A 243 4.56 -0.82 20.79
C PRO A 243 4.44 -2.34 20.83
N GLY A 244 4.58 -2.97 19.67
CA GLY A 244 4.79 -4.42 19.50
C GLY A 244 6.20 -4.70 19.00
N GLU A 245 6.75 -5.87 19.31
CA GLU A 245 8.04 -6.33 18.79
C GLU A 245 7.83 -7.46 17.80
N VAL A 246 8.44 -7.34 16.63
CA VAL A 246 8.53 -8.43 15.66
C VAL A 246 9.73 -9.29 16.07
N VAL A 247 9.49 -10.58 16.33
CA VAL A 247 10.53 -11.57 16.63
C VAL A 247 10.67 -12.49 15.42
N PRO A 248 11.63 -12.24 14.50
CA PRO A 248 11.82 -13.06 13.32
C PRO A 248 12.14 -14.50 13.72
N LYS A 249 11.52 -15.48 13.03
CA LYS A 249 11.85 -16.89 13.22
C LYS A 249 13.11 -17.32 12.46
N ASP A 250 13.42 -16.62 11.37
CA ASP A 250 14.57 -16.84 10.50
C ASP A 250 15.31 -15.50 10.29
N GLY A 251 16.64 -15.49 10.45
CA GLY A 251 17.51 -14.30 10.56
C GLY A 251 17.72 -13.47 9.28
N PHE A 252 16.64 -13.14 8.58
CA PHE A 252 16.69 -12.23 7.42
C PHE A 252 16.80 -10.75 7.82
N TYR A 253 16.62 -10.45 9.12
CA TYR A 253 16.69 -9.14 9.75
C TYR A 253 17.60 -9.19 10.99
#